data_AF-A0A7J3M4G6-F1
#
_entry.id   AF-A0A7J3M4G6-F1
#
_cell.length_a   1.000
_cell.length_b   1.000
_cell.length_c   1.000
_cell.angle_alpha   90.00
_cell.angle_beta   90.00
_cell.angle_gamma   90.00
#
_symmetry.space_group_name_H-M   'P 1'
#
loop_
_entity.id
_entity.type
_entity.pdbx_description
1 polymer ?
#
loop_
_entity_poly.entity_id
_entity_poly.type
_entity_poly.pdbx_seq_one_letter_code
_entity_poly.pdbx_strand_id
1 'polypeptide(L)'
;MEMQKIVAVNGSYSFEVEPGNYTIVAKSGNLIAIENVTVKGNVRFDLILFPEFELPEEVPEMPIEEEENYSVIALILSFAGIVAIYALKKKFAKSKEEILPEDLKIVVEIIKANGGRITQKELRKKLGFSEAKMSLIITDLERRGVIEKVKKGRGNVIFLKTP
;
A
#
# COMPACT_ATOMS: atom_id res chain seq x y z
N MET A 1 -37.31 -14.71 56.63
CA MET A 1 -35.96 -14.17 56.39
C MET A 1 -35.66 -13.23 57.54
N GLU A 2 -34.71 -13.57 58.40
CA GLU A 2 -34.24 -12.63 59.42
C GLU A 2 -33.35 -11.57 58.74
N MET A 3 -33.62 -10.31 59.05
CA MET A 3 -32.83 -9.18 58.59
C MET A 3 -32.12 -8.58 59.80
N GLN A 4 -30.80 -8.67 59.83
CA GLN A 4 -29.98 -7.97 60.83
C GLN A 4 -29.54 -6.61 60.27
N LYS A 5 -29.53 -5.58 61.12
CA LYS A 5 -29.13 -4.22 60.73
C LYS A 5 -28.27 -3.59 61.82
N ILE A 6 -27.20 -2.93 61.41
CA ILE A 6 -26.32 -2.14 62.28
C ILE A 6 -26.00 -0.81 61.62
N VAL A 7 -25.71 0.21 62.42
CA VAL A 7 -25.18 1.50 61.96
C VAL A 7 -23.70 1.54 62.32
N ALA A 8 -22.83 1.49 61.31
CA ALA A 8 -21.39 1.55 61.52
C ALA A 8 -20.95 2.97 61.88
N VAL A 9 -20.14 3.13 62.93
CA VAL A 9 -19.64 4.45 63.38
C VAL A 9 -18.42 4.91 62.55
N ASN A 10 -17.58 3.97 62.12
CA ASN A 10 -16.33 4.22 61.40
C ASN A 10 -16.24 3.42 60.08
N GLY A 11 -17.39 2.98 59.53
CA GLY A 11 -17.44 2.17 58.32
C GLY A 11 -17.02 0.71 58.49
N SER A 12 -16.76 0.24 59.72
CA SER A 12 -16.49 -1.17 60.02
C SER A 12 -17.60 -1.77 60.88
N TYR A 13 -18.00 -3.01 60.58
CA TYR A 13 -18.98 -3.77 61.36
C TYR A 13 -18.76 -5.29 61.16
N SER A 14 -19.32 -6.09 62.06
CA SER A 14 -19.30 -7.55 62.00
C SER A 14 -20.67 -8.11 62.36
N PHE A 15 -21.07 -9.17 61.69
CA PHE A 15 -22.27 -9.95 62.00
C PHE A 15 -21.87 -11.41 62.24
N GLU A 16 -22.51 -12.04 63.22
CA GLU A 16 -22.43 -13.49 63.40
C GLU A 16 -23.67 -14.10 62.74
N VAL A 17 -23.43 -14.90 61.71
CA VAL A 17 -24.46 -15.58 60.92
C VAL A 17 -24.03 -17.03 60.66
N GLU A 18 -25.02 -17.90 60.52
CA GLU A 18 -24.78 -19.29 60.10
C GLU A 18 -24.15 -19.36 58.70
N PRO A 19 -23.48 -20.46 58.33
CA PRO A 19 -23.00 -20.65 56.97
C PRO A 19 -24.15 -20.68 55.96
N GLY A 20 -24.09 -19.83 54.94
CA GLY A 20 -25.18 -19.65 53.99
C GLY A 20 -24.94 -18.56 52.96
N ASN A 21 -25.96 -18.31 52.12
CA ASN A 21 -25.95 -17.24 51.13
C ASN A 21 -26.74 -16.05 51.67
N TYR A 22 -26.15 -14.86 51.60
CA TYR A 22 -26.71 -13.63 52.15
C TYR A 22 -26.61 -12.50 51.14
N THR A 23 -27.53 -11.55 51.22
CA THR A 23 -27.44 -10.29 50.50
C THR A 23 -27.08 -9.19 51.49
N ILE A 24 -25.93 -8.55 51.31
CA ILE A 24 -25.52 -7.39 52.10
C ILE A 24 -26.03 -6.13 51.40
N VAL A 25 -26.68 -5.26 52.17
CA VAL A 25 -27.13 -3.94 51.70
C VAL A 25 -26.51 -2.87 52.59
N ALA A 26 -25.59 -2.07 52.05
CA ALA A 26 -24.97 -0.94 52.74
C ALA A 26 -25.50 0.38 52.17
N LYS A 27 -25.78 1.34 53.05
CA LYS A 27 -26.30 2.68 52.68
C LYS A 27 -25.60 3.76 53.49
N SER A 28 -25.19 4.84 52.83
CA SER A 28 -24.64 6.05 53.46
C SER A 28 -25.07 7.27 52.65
N GLY A 29 -26.02 8.05 53.15
CA GLY A 29 -26.67 9.10 52.36
C GLY A 29 -27.33 8.51 51.11
N ASN A 30 -26.98 9.05 49.93
CA ASN A 30 -27.45 8.60 48.61
C ASN A 30 -26.57 7.49 47.99
N LEU A 31 -25.57 7.00 48.72
CA LEU A 31 -24.69 5.94 48.24
C LEU A 31 -25.25 4.58 48.68
N ILE A 32 -25.22 3.61 47.79
CA ILE A 32 -25.70 2.25 48.02
C ILE A 32 -24.68 1.21 47.52
N ALA A 33 -24.57 0.10 48.24
CA ALA A 33 -23.92 -1.12 47.77
C ALA A 33 -24.82 -2.31 48.07
N ILE A 34 -24.99 -3.19 47.09
CA ILE A 34 -25.74 -4.44 47.22
C ILE A 34 -24.84 -5.56 46.71
N GLU A 35 -24.56 -6.54 47.55
CA GLU A 35 -23.70 -7.67 47.20
C GLU A 35 -24.30 -9.00 47.68
N ASN A 36 -24.24 -10.01 46.83
CA ASN A 36 -24.62 -11.38 47.20
C ASN A 36 -23.36 -12.15 47.58
N VAL A 37 -23.29 -12.60 48.83
CA VAL A 37 -22.13 -13.26 49.41
C VAL A 37 -22.47 -14.64 49.93
N THR A 38 -21.46 -15.52 50.01
CA THR A 38 -21.58 -16.85 50.61
C THR A 38 -20.64 -16.93 51.81
N VAL A 39 -21.18 -17.17 53.00
CA VAL A 39 -20.44 -17.29 54.27
C VAL A 39 -20.18 -18.76 54.56
N LYS A 40 -18.92 -19.15 54.75
CA LYS A 40 -18.49 -20.53 55.09
C LYS A 40 -17.63 -20.61 56.36
N GLY A 41 -17.48 -19.50 57.07
CA GLY A 41 -16.59 -19.31 58.22
C GLY A 41 -16.37 -17.83 58.49
N ASN A 42 -15.27 -17.47 59.15
CA ASN A 42 -14.92 -16.06 59.38
C ASN A 42 -14.39 -15.42 58.08
N VAL A 43 -15.19 -14.53 57.49
CA VAL A 43 -14.90 -13.88 56.21
C VAL A 43 -15.10 -12.37 56.35
N ARG A 44 -14.28 -11.61 55.63
CA ARG A 44 -14.36 -10.15 55.55
C ARG A 44 -14.69 -9.75 54.11
N PHE A 45 -15.68 -8.88 53.96
CA PHE A 45 -16.08 -8.30 52.68
C PHE A 45 -15.83 -6.79 52.72
N ASP A 46 -15.26 -6.25 51.66
CA ASP A 46 -15.05 -4.81 51.50
C ASP A 46 -16.07 -4.28 50.48
N LEU A 47 -17.00 -3.44 50.95
CA LEU A 47 -18.07 -2.88 50.13
C LEU A 47 -17.73 -1.45 49.72
N ILE A 48 -17.74 -1.20 48.41
CA ILE A 48 -17.60 0.16 47.84
C ILE A 48 -19.01 0.66 47.55
N LEU A 49 -19.43 1.73 48.23
CA LEU A 49 -20.73 2.35 47.99
C LEU A 49 -20.62 3.30 46.81
N PHE A 50 -21.42 3.04 45.79
CA PHE A 50 -21.52 3.89 44.61
C PHE A 50 -22.74 4.80 44.73
N PRO A 51 -22.71 6.00 44.12
CA PRO A 51 -23.90 6.82 44.01
C PRO A 51 -24.97 6.10 43.20
N GLU A 52 -26.22 6.31 43.57
CA GLU A 52 -27.34 5.93 42.72
C GLU A 52 -27.24 6.74 41.41
N PHE A 53 -26.95 6.05 40.31
CA PHE A 53 -26.89 6.68 39.00
C PHE A 53 -28.31 6.85 38.48
N GLU A 54 -28.77 8.11 38.38
CA GLU A 54 -29.92 8.43 37.55
C GLU A 54 -29.47 8.31 36.09
N LEU A 55 -29.81 7.18 35.46
CA LEU A 55 -29.66 7.05 34.03
C LEU A 55 -30.65 8.04 33.39
N PRO A 56 -30.19 8.95 32.51
CA PRO A 56 -31.11 9.80 31.77
C PRO A 56 -32.10 8.92 31.00
N GLU A 57 -33.39 9.18 31.14
CA GLU A 57 -34.46 8.41 30.46
C GLU A 57 -34.34 8.51 28.93
N GLU A 58 -33.73 9.58 28.43
CA GLU A 58 -33.48 9.81 27.02
C GLU A 58 -31.97 9.82 26.72
N VAL A 59 -31.52 8.84 25.95
CA VAL A 59 -30.18 8.84 25.37
C VAL A 59 -30.20 9.79 24.18
N PRO A 60 -29.31 10.80 24.12
CA PRO A 60 -29.26 11.72 22.98
C PRO A 60 -28.93 10.96 21.69
N GLU A 61 -29.76 11.13 20.65
CA GLU A 61 -29.49 10.60 19.32
C GLU A 61 -28.23 11.28 18.77
N MET A 62 -27.17 10.50 18.55
CA MET A 62 -25.98 11.01 17.87
C MET A 62 -26.26 11.10 16.36
N PRO A 63 -25.83 12.19 15.69
CA PRO A 63 -25.93 12.28 14.24
C PRO A 63 -25.15 11.13 13.59
N ILE A 64 -25.79 10.43 12.66
CA ILE A 64 -25.16 9.40 11.85
C ILE A 64 -24.30 10.13 10.81
N GLU A 65 -22.97 10.04 10.93
CA GLU A 65 -22.07 10.51 9.88
C GLU A 65 -22.19 9.55 8.67
N GLU A 66 -22.60 10.09 7.52
CA GLU A 66 -22.64 9.33 6.28
C GLU A 66 -21.21 9.12 5.76
N GLU A 67 -20.79 7.86 5.59
CA GLU A 67 -19.49 7.54 4.98
C GLU A 67 -19.51 7.88 3.48
N GLU A 68 -18.71 8.85 3.06
CA GLU A 68 -18.56 9.17 1.63
C GLU A 68 -17.83 8.04 0.88
N ASN A 69 -18.44 7.57 -0.22
CA ASN A 69 -17.87 6.52 -1.06
C ASN A 69 -16.91 7.09 -2.14
N TYR A 70 -15.61 7.10 -1.83
CA TYR A 70 -14.57 7.58 -2.75
C TYR A 70 -14.13 6.57 -3.84
N SER A 71 -14.72 5.38 -3.92
CA SER A 71 -14.28 4.32 -4.84
C SER A 71 -14.34 4.74 -6.32
N VAL A 72 -15.35 5.52 -6.71
CA VAL A 72 -15.53 6.03 -8.08
C VAL A 72 -14.42 7.03 -8.44
N ILE A 73 -14.06 7.93 -7.52
CA ILE A 73 -13.00 8.92 -7.73
C ILE A 73 -11.64 8.22 -7.87
N ALA A 74 -11.38 7.21 -7.03
CA ALA A 74 -10.16 6.40 -7.11
C ALA A 74 -10.03 5.69 -8.47
N LEU A 75 -11.12 5.13 -8.99
CA LEU A 75 -11.13 4.50 -10.32
C LEU A 75 -10.79 5.49 -11.43
N ILE A 76 -11.38 6.69 -11.42
CA ILE A 76 -11.11 7.73 -12.43
C ILE A 76 -9.64 8.17 -12.39
N LEU A 77 -9.08 8.40 -11.21
CA LEU A 77 -7.67 8.78 -11.04
C LEU A 77 -6.72 7.67 -11.52
N SER A 78 -7.04 6.40 -11.24
CA SER A 78 -6.26 5.27 -11.71
C SER A 78 -6.23 5.19 -13.25
N PHE A 79 -7.38 5.39 -13.90
CA PHE A 79 -7.50 5.35 -15.35
C PHE A 79 -6.74 6.52 -15.99
N ALA A 80 -6.87 7.73 -15.45
CA ALA A 80 -6.13 8.90 -15.89
C ALA A 80 -4.60 8.69 -15.78
N GLY A 81 -4.14 8.07 -14.68
CA GLY A 81 -2.74 7.71 -14.48
C GLY A 81 -2.20 6.75 -15.55
N ILE A 82 -2.96 5.70 -15.89
CA ILE A 82 -2.59 4.73 -16.93
C ILE A 82 -2.50 5.42 -18.30
N VAL A 83 -3.48 6.26 -18.65
CA VAL A 83 -3.50 7.03 -19.90
C VAL A 83 -2.29 7.97 -19.97
N ALA A 84 -1.96 8.64 -18.88
CA ALA A 84 -0.79 9.51 -18.79
C ALA A 84 0.53 8.73 -19.00
N ILE A 85 0.69 7.58 -18.34
CA ILE A 85 1.86 6.69 -18.53
C ILE A 85 1.97 6.24 -19.98
N TYR A 86 0.86 5.85 -20.61
CA TYR A 86 0.85 5.43 -22.01
C TYR A 86 1.23 6.59 -22.96
N ALA A 87 0.69 7.79 -22.72
CA ALA A 87 1.03 8.98 -23.49
C ALA A 87 2.51 9.39 -23.34
N LEU A 88 3.06 9.30 -22.13
CA LEU A 88 4.48 9.56 -21.86
C LEU A 88 5.39 8.54 -22.56
N LYS A 89 5.08 7.24 -22.48
CA LYS A 89 5.80 6.19 -23.22
C LYS A 89 5.75 6.43 -24.73
N LYS A 90 4.59 6.82 -25.26
CA LYS A 90 4.42 7.14 -26.69
C LYS A 90 5.27 8.34 -27.13
N LYS A 91 5.34 9.41 -26.31
CA LYS A 91 6.23 10.56 -26.57
C LYS A 91 7.71 10.16 -26.56
N PHE A 92 8.13 9.33 -25.61
CA PHE A 92 9.52 8.86 -25.50
C PHE A 92 9.93 7.94 -26.65
N ALA A 93 9.03 7.07 -27.11
CA ALA A 93 9.28 6.22 -28.27
C ALA A 93 9.42 7.04 -29.56
N LYS A 94 8.56 8.07 -29.75
CA LYS A 94 8.61 8.94 -30.92
C LYS A 94 9.90 9.78 -30.97
N SER A 95 10.39 10.30 -29.83
CA SER A 95 11.65 11.05 -29.83
C SER A 95 12.85 10.17 -30.15
N LYS A 96 12.87 8.90 -29.72
CA LYS A 96 13.99 7.98 -30.02
C LYS A 96 14.17 7.72 -31.52
N GLU A 97 13.09 7.71 -32.31
CA GLU A 97 13.15 7.58 -33.78
C GLU A 97 13.54 8.89 -34.50
N GLU A 98 13.17 10.05 -33.95
CA GLU A 98 13.55 11.36 -34.50
C GLU A 98 15.03 11.75 -34.25
N ILE A 99 15.68 11.23 -33.21
CA ILE A 99 17.06 11.60 -32.82
C ILE A 99 18.16 10.80 -33.57
N LEU A 100 17.82 9.92 -34.51
CA LEU A 100 18.84 9.36 -35.41
C LEU A 100 19.14 10.37 -36.53
N PRO A 101 20.40 10.85 -36.67
CA PRO A 101 20.84 11.59 -37.85
C PRO A 101 20.48 10.82 -39.14
N GLU A 102 20.17 11.55 -40.21
CA GLU A 102 19.79 11.02 -41.54
C GLU A 102 20.69 9.85 -41.96
N ASP A 103 22.01 10.03 -41.83
CA ASP A 103 23.04 9.05 -42.19
C ASP A 103 22.90 7.71 -41.45
N LEU A 104 22.44 7.72 -40.19
CA LEU A 104 22.23 6.51 -39.39
C LEU A 104 20.94 5.79 -39.79
N LYS A 105 19.88 6.54 -40.10
CA LYS A 105 18.58 5.98 -40.53
C LYS A 105 18.75 5.18 -41.82
N ILE A 106 19.41 5.78 -42.81
CA ILE A 106 19.66 5.14 -44.11
C ILE A 106 20.44 3.82 -43.93
N VAL A 107 21.44 3.80 -43.05
CA VAL A 107 22.21 2.56 -42.76
C VAL A 107 21.31 1.49 -42.14
N VAL A 108 20.47 1.85 -41.16
CA VAL A 108 19.52 0.92 -40.52
C VAL A 108 18.50 0.37 -41.52
N GLU A 109 17.98 1.20 -42.41
CA GLU A 109 17.05 0.79 -43.46
C GLU A 109 17.67 -0.23 -44.42
N ILE A 110 18.92 0.00 -44.85
CA ILE A 110 19.62 -0.98 -45.68
C ILE A 110 19.85 -2.29 -44.91
N ILE A 111 20.23 -2.24 -43.63
CA ILE A 111 20.39 -3.45 -42.82
C ILE A 111 19.06 -4.22 -42.75
N LYS A 112 17.93 -3.54 -42.50
CA LYS A 112 16.58 -4.13 -42.49
C LYS A 112 16.21 -4.75 -43.85
N ALA A 113 16.45 -4.04 -44.94
CA ALA A 113 16.17 -4.50 -46.30
C ALA A 113 16.99 -5.74 -46.70
N ASN A 114 18.13 -6.01 -46.04
CA ASN A 114 18.95 -7.20 -46.25
C ASN A 114 18.66 -8.29 -45.20
N GLY A 115 17.47 -8.31 -44.61
CA GLY A 115 17.04 -9.34 -43.66
C GLY A 115 17.67 -9.20 -42.27
N GLY A 116 18.06 -7.98 -41.89
CA GLY A 116 18.65 -7.70 -40.58
C GLY A 116 20.12 -8.11 -40.44
N ARG A 117 20.76 -8.57 -41.52
CA ARG A 117 22.16 -9.01 -41.53
C ARG A 117 22.86 -8.55 -42.81
N ILE A 118 24.01 -7.90 -42.67
CA ILE A 118 24.81 -7.45 -43.82
C ILE A 118 26.29 -7.33 -43.46
N THR A 119 27.19 -7.51 -44.42
CA THR A 119 28.61 -7.26 -44.18
C THR A 119 28.94 -5.76 -44.23
N GLN A 120 29.94 -5.32 -43.48
CA GLN A 120 30.41 -3.93 -43.53
C GLN A 120 30.90 -3.53 -44.92
N LYS A 121 31.45 -4.48 -45.69
CA LYS A 121 31.88 -4.26 -47.09
C LYS A 121 30.70 -4.00 -48.01
N GLU A 122 29.61 -4.75 -47.88
CA GLU A 122 28.39 -4.55 -48.67
C GLU A 122 27.70 -3.23 -48.32
N LEU A 123 27.65 -2.86 -47.03
CA LEU A 123 27.16 -1.55 -46.61
C LEU A 123 27.93 -0.41 -47.27
N ARG A 124 29.26 -0.49 -47.30
CA ARG A 124 30.10 0.50 -48.01
C ARG A 124 29.79 0.56 -49.50
N LYS A 125 29.63 -0.60 -50.14
CA LYS A 125 29.33 -0.66 -51.58
C LYS A 125 27.96 -0.06 -51.93
N LYS A 126 26.95 -0.26 -51.08
CA LYS A 126 25.60 0.27 -51.29
C LYS A 126 25.48 1.77 -51.03
N LEU A 127 26.23 2.29 -50.05
CA LEU A 127 26.10 3.69 -49.60
C LEU A 127 27.20 4.62 -50.14
N GLY A 128 28.29 4.08 -50.70
CA GLY A 128 29.41 4.88 -51.21
C GLY A 128 30.22 5.60 -50.13
N PHE A 129 30.01 5.30 -48.85
CA PHE A 129 30.71 5.96 -47.75
C PHE A 129 32.18 5.55 -47.65
N SER A 130 33.02 6.50 -47.23
CA SER A 130 34.42 6.23 -46.90
C SER A 130 34.53 5.23 -45.74
N GLU A 131 35.70 4.59 -45.62
CA GLU A 131 35.96 3.61 -44.55
C GLU A 131 35.76 4.21 -43.16
N ALA A 132 36.33 5.40 -42.96
CA ALA A 132 36.24 6.13 -41.71
C ALA A 132 34.78 6.49 -41.37
N LYS A 133 34.02 7.00 -42.35
CA LYS A 133 32.60 7.36 -42.17
C LYS A 133 31.77 6.14 -41.81
N MET A 134 31.95 5.01 -42.51
CA MET A 134 31.24 3.77 -42.20
C MET A 134 31.59 3.23 -40.82
N SER A 135 32.87 3.26 -40.44
CA SER A 135 33.32 2.82 -39.12
C SER A 135 32.68 3.66 -38.02
N LEU A 136 32.67 4.98 -38.18
CA LEU A 136 32.07 5.92 -37.22
C LEU A 136 30.55 5.68 -37.06
N ILE A 137 29.83 5.50 -38.17
CA ILE A 137 28.38 5.21 -38.14
C ILE A 137 28.10 3.89 -37.43
N ILE A 138 28.84 2.82 -37.74
CA ILE A 138 28.66 1.52 -37.09
C ILE A 138 28.94 1.62 -35.59
N THR A 139 29.99 2.33 -35.18
CA THR A 139 30.28 2.56 -33.76
C THR A 139 29.17 3.33 -33.05
N ASP A 140 28.59 4.36 -33.69
CA ASP A 140 27.48 5.11 -33.06
C ASP A 140 26.18 4.27 -32.98
N LEU A 141 25.86 3.49 -34.03
CA LEU A 141 24.70 2.58 -34.02
C LEU A 141 24.86 1.46 -32.97
N GLU A 142 26.08 0.93 -32.81
CA GLU A 142 26.41 -0.07 -31.79
C GLU A 142 26.28 0.53 -30.38
N ARG A 143 26.78 1.76 -30.16
CA ARG A 143 26.61 2.48 -28.89
C ARG A 143 25.14 2.77 -28.54
N ARG A 144 24.31 3.03 -29.55
CA ARG A 144 22.86 3.23 -29.40
C ARG A 144 22.08 1.91 -29.19
N GLY A 145 22.76 0.76 -29.29
CA GLY A 145 22.16 -0.56 -29.13
C GLY A 145 21.27 -1.01 -30.29
N VAL A 146 21.37 -0.35 -31.46
CA VAL A 146 20.55 -0.64 -32.64
C VAL A 146 21.11 -1.82 -33.44
N ILE A 147 22.42 -2.02 -33.40
CA ILE A 147 23.11 -3.08 -34.13
C ILE A 147 24.14 -3.78 -33.24
N GLU A 148 24.58 -4.96 -33.69
CA GLU A 148 25.68 -5.70 -33.11
C GLU A 148 26.71 -6.05 -34.20
N LYS A 149 28.00 -5.84 -33.90
CA LYS A 149 29.11 -6.12 -34.81
C LYS A 149 29.83 -7.40 -34.39
N VAL A 150 29.83 -8.40 -35.26
CA VAL A 150 30.55 -9.66 -35.03
C VAL A 150 31.69 -9.82 -36.03
N LYS A 151 32.90 -10.14 -35.54
CA LYS A 151 34.04 -10.46 -36.40
C LYS A 151 33.80 -11.76 -37.16
N LYS A 152 34.04 -11.75 -38.47
CA LYS A 152 34.04 -12.93 -39.35
C LYS A 152 35.26 -12.89 -40.28
N GLY A 153 36.32 -13.58 -39.89
CA GLY A 153 37.60 -13.60 -40.63
C GLY A 153 38.26 -12.22 -40.68
N ARG A 154 38.59 -11.74 -41.89
CA ARG A 154 39.19 -10.39 -42.13
C ARG A 154 38.15 -9.25 -42.19
N GLY A 155 36.88 -9.51 -41.87
CA GLY A 155 35.81 -8.52 -41.95
C GLY A 155 34.83 -8.59 -40.80
N ASN A 156 33.87 -7.67 -40.80
CA ASN A 156 32.80 -7.59 -39.81
C ASN A 156 31.44 -7.84 -40.47
N VAL A 157 30.58 -8.57 -39.75
CA VAL A 157 29.16 -8.76 -40.07
C VAL A 157 28.35 -7.95 -39.06
N ILE A 158 27.40 -7.19 -39.57
CA ILE A 158 26.50 -6.35 -38.79
C ILE A 158 25.14 -7.04 -38.72
N PHE A 159 24.61 -7.11 -37.50
CA PHE A 159 23.29 -7.64 -37.20
C PHE A 159 22.43 -6.54 -36.61
N LEU A 160 21.17 -6.46 -37.00
CA LEU A 160 20.20 -5.58 -36.37
C LEU A 160 19.78 -6.18 -35.02
N LYS A 161 19.94 -5.42 -33.93
CA LYS A 161 19.31 -5.78 -32.66
C LYS A 161 17.86 -5.35 -32.73
N THR A 162 16.97 -6.32 -32.69
CA THR A 162 15.53 -6.03 -32.56
C THR A 162 15.27 -5.66 -31.10
N PRO A 163 14.71 -4.48 -30.79
CA PRO A 163 14.11 -4.22 -29.49
C PRO A 163 12.76 -4.94 -29.33
#